data_AF-A0A840N5T0-F1
#
_entry.id   AF-A0A840N5T0-F1
#
_cell.length_a   1.000
_cell.length_b   1.000
_cell.length_c   1.000
_cell.angle_alpha   90.00
_cell.angle_beta   90.00
_cell.angle_gamma   90.00
#
_symmetry.space_group_name_H-M   'P 1'
#
loop_
_entity.id
_entity.type
_entity.pdbx_description
1 polymer ?
#
loop_
_entity_poly.entity_id
_entity_poly.type
_entity_poly.pdbx_seq_one_letter_code
_entity_poly.pdbx_strand_id
1 'polypeptide(L)'
;MLESIRPKDFIERLFVRDLIDLTWEECRLRQIREALLAESRSAAVERLLYRKNLREVPEGAERIARAQAKEQFKDWTNDRAKQKEIEKDLNKHSQGEDQAILAASYSEIHKELESVKKSIAFAQQRRMALLREVEHRREFGQRARKASDEAVAMIPTKSP
;
A
#
# COMPACT_ATOMS: atom_id res chain seq x y z
N MET A 1 -18.68 9.06 -8.29
CA MET A 1 -18.22 9.54 -6.95
C MET A 1 -17.31 10.78 -7.04
N LEU A 2 -16.51 10.99 -8.11
CA LEU A 2 -15.77 12.24 -8.31
C LEU A 2 -16.60 13.34 -9.01
N GLU A 3 -17.59 12.95 -9.82
CA GLU A 3 -18.54 13.88 -10.46
C GLU A 3 -19.41 14.66 -9.46
N SER A 4 -19.58 14.15 -8.23
CA SER A 4 -20.30 14.85 -7.16
C SER A 4 -19.52 16.03 -6.58
N ILE A 5 -18.22 16.17 -6.88
CA ILE A 5 -17.40 17.26 -6.33
C ILE A 5 -17.83 18.61 -6.92
N ARG A 6 -18.31 18.63 -8.18
CA ARG A 6 -18.82 19.83 -8.87
C ARG A 6 -17.90 21.06 -8.69
N PRO A 7 -16.71 21.06 -9.31
CA PRO A 7 -15.75 22.15 -9.15
C PRO A 7 -16.32 23.47 -9.68
N LYS A 8 -16.25 24.53 -8.87
CA LYS A 8 -16.85 25.84 -9.18
C LYS A 8 -15.97 26.72 -10.06
N ASP A 9 -14.65 26.57 -9.94
CA ASP A 9 -13.67 27.41 -10.63
C ASP A 9 -12.50 26.60 -11.17
N PHE A 10 -11.57 27.28 -11.84
CA PHE A 10 -10.39 26.65 -12.42
C PHE A 10 -9.48 25.99 -11.37
N ILE A 11 -9.34 26.60 -10.20
CA ILE A 11 -8.49 26.07 -9.13
C ILE A 11 -9.10 24.80 -8.54
N GLU A 12 -10.43 24.78 -8.29
CA GLU A 12 -11.12 23.56 -7.87
C GLU A 12 -11.02 22.45 -8.94
N ARG A 13 -11.00 22.78 -10.24
CA ARG A 13 -10.74 21.78 -11.30
C ARG A 13 -9.35 21.17 -11.20
N LEU A 14 -8.32 21.97 -10.91
CA LEU A 14 -6.97 21.45 -10.65
C LEU A 14 -6.95 20.53 -9.43
N PHE A 15 -7.59 20.94 -8.33
CA PHE A 15 -7.67 20.10 -7.13
C PHE A 15 -8.43 18.79 -7.37
N VAL A 16 -9.49 18.79 -8.19
CA VAL A 16 -10.19 17.57 -8.59
C VAL A 16 -9.26 16.64 -9.37
N ARG A 17 -8.46 17.18 -10.29
CA ARG A 17 -7.47 16.37 -11.02
C ARG A 17 -6.44 15.77 -10.08
N ASP A 18 -5.86 16.57 -9.18
CA ASP A 18 -4.88 16.07 -8.20
C ASP A 18 -5.49 15.02 -7.28
N LEU A 19 -6.76 15.19 -6.89
CA LEU A 19 -7.50 14.20 -6.09
C LEU A 19 -7.67 12.88 -6.84
N ILE A 20 -7.97 12.92 -8.14
CA ILE A 20 -8.03 11.73 -9.00
C ILE A 20 -6.65 11.06 -9.00
N ASP A 21 -5.61 11.80 -9.34
CA ASP A 21 -4.25 11.28 -9.47
C ASP A 21 -3.77 10.64 -8.15
N LEU A 22 -4.01 11.29 -7.01
CA LEU A 22 -3.67 10.74 -5.68
C LEU A 22 -4.47 9.49 -5.33
N THR A 23 -5.74 9.40 -5.77
CA THR A 23 -6.57 8.20 -5.53
C THR A 23 -6.03 7.02 -6.33
N TRP A 24 -5.69 7.25 -7.61
CA TRP A 24 -5.07 6.23 -8.46
C TRP A 24 -3.69 5.82 -7.93
N GLU A 25 -2.88 6.78 -7.48
CA GLU A 25 -1.59 6.51 -6.86
C GLU A 25 -1.72 5.63 -5.62
N GLU A 26 -2.65 5.94 -4.71
CA GLU A 26 -2.90 5.11 -3.53
C GLU A 26 -3.31 3.68 -3.92
N CYS A 27 -4.25 3.52 -4.86
CA CYS A 27 -4.67 2.21 -5.35
C CYS A 27 -3.49 1.41 -5.92
N ARG A 28 -2.66 2.04 -6.75
CA ARG A 28 -1.48 1.41 -7.35
C ARG A 28 -0.45 1.01 -6.28
N LEU A 29 -0.18 1.89 -5.31
CA LEU A 29 0.76 1.60 -4.23
C LEU A 29 0.28 0.44 -3.34
N ARG A 30 -1.03 0.33 -3.10
CA ARG A 30 -1.61 -0.82 -2.39
C ARG A 30 -1.43 -2.12 -3.18
N GLN A 31 -1.62 -2.09 -4.50
CA GLN A 31 -1.36 -3.27 -5.35
C GLN A 31 0.13 -3.66 -5.32
N ILE A 32 1.04 -2.69 -5.40
CA ILE A 32 2.48 -2.92 -5.27
C ILE A 32 2.81 -3.57 -3.91
N ARG A 33 2.20 -3.09 -2.82
CA ARG A 33 2.37 -3.68 -1.48
C ARG A 33 1.97 -5.16 -1.47
N GLU A 34 0.81 -5.50 -2.02
CA GLU A 34 0.36 -6.90 -2.07
C GLU A 34 1.29 -7.76 -2.95
N ALA A 35 1.76 -7.23 -4.08
CA ALA A 35 2.70 -7.93 -4.94
C ALA A 35 4.05 -8.20 -4.23
N LEU A 36 4.58 -7.20 -3.52
CA LEU A 36 5.80 -7.36 -2.71
C LEU A 36 5.64 -8.44 -1.63
N LEU A 37 4.50 -8.43 -0.92
CA LEU A 37 4.21 -9.45 0.10
C LEU A 37 4.15 -10.84 -0.53
N ALA A 38 3.46 -11.00 -1.66
CA ALA A 38 3.35 -12.29 -2.35
C ALA A 38 4.72 -12.81 -2.84
N GLU A 39 5.51 -11.95 -3.48
CA GLU A 39 6.86 -12.29 -3.96
C GLU A 39 7.80 -12.64 -2.80
N SER A 40 7.76 -11.85 -1.72
CA SER A 40 8.57 -12.08 -0.54
C SER A 40 8.29 -13.43 0.12
N ARG A 41 7.03 -13.89 0.09
CA ARG A 41 6.65 -15.20 0.62
C ARG A 41 7.33 -16.33 -0.17
N SER A 42 7.25 -16.27 -1.50
CA SER A 42 7.90 -17.26 -2.37
C SER A 42 9.41 -17.28 -2.15
N ALA A 43 10.06 -16.13 -2.14
CA ALA A 43 11.50 -16.02 -1.88
C ALA A 43 11.89 -16.55 -0.49
N ALA A 44 11.09 -16.26 0.53
CA ALA A 44 11.31 -16.74 1.89
C ALA A 44 11.22 -18.26 1.99
N VAL A 45 10.23 -18.89 1.34
CA VAL A 45 10.08 -20.35 1.32
C VAL A 45 11.30 -21.00 0.66
N GLU A 46 11.73 -20.53 -0.52
CA GLU A 46 12.92 -21.06 -1.20
C GLU A 46 14.18 -20.93 -0.32
N ARG A 47 14.35 -19.77 0.33
CA ARG A 47 15.48 -19.51 1.24
C ARG A 47 15.45 -20.42 2.48
N LEU A 48 14.28 -20.66 3.06
CA LEU A 48 14.13 -21.54 4.22
C LEU A 48 14.39 -23.00 3.85
N LEU A 49 13.88 -23.46 2.70
CA LEU A 49 14.17 -24.79 2.16
C LEU A 49 15.67 -24.98 1.93
N TYR A 50 16.33 -24.00 1.31
CA TYR A 50 17.79 -24.04 1.12
C TYR A 50 18.54 -24.14 2.44
N ARG A 51 18.17 -23.33 3.45
CA ARG A 51 18.79 -23.38 4.78
C ARG A 51 18.55 -24.72 5.48
N LYS A 52 17.38 -25.32 5.32
CA LYS A 52 17.08 -26.65 5.86
C LYS A 52 17.98 -27.69 5.22
N ASN A 53 17.98 -27.81 3.89
CA ASN A 53 18.75 -28.82 3.17
C ASN A 53 20.25 -28.64 3.38
N LEU A 54 20.73 -27.39 3.51
CA LEU A 54 22.15 -27.12 3.80
C LEU A 54 22.61 -27.72 5.15
N ARG A 55 21.71 -27.87 6.13
CA ARG A 55 22.02 -28.53 7.41
C ARG A 55 22.05 -30.06 7.32
N GLU A 56 21.46 -30.62 6.26
CA GLU A 56 21.33 -32.07 6.06
C GLU A 56 22.44 -32.63 5.16
N VAL A 57 23.08 -31.79 4.35
CA VAL A 57 24.18 -32.19 3.47
C VAL A 57 25.56 -31.98 4.12
N PRO A 58 26.59 -32.77 3.74
CA PRO A 58 27.97 -32.51 4.16
C PRO A 58 28.48 -31.14 3.72
N GLU A 59 29.48 -30.62 4.42
CA GLU A 59 30.18 -29.39 4.05
C GLU A 59 30.77 -29.50 2.63
N GLY A 60 30.62 -28.47 1.80
CA GLY A 60 31.04 -28.48 0.39
C GLY A 60 30.01 -29.07 -0.60
N ALA A 61 28.84 -29.52 -0.12
CA ALA A 61 27.75 -30.04 -0.95
C ALA A 61 26.61 -29.02 -1.19
N GLU A 62 26.90 -27.72 -1.17
CA GLU A 62 25.89 -26.64 -1.29
C GLU A 62 25.09 -26.72 -2.59
N ARG A 63 25.70 -27.24 -3.66
CA ARG A 63 25.02 -27.47 -4.95
C ARG A 63 23.86 -28.47 -4.82
N ILE A 64 24.03 -29.51 -4.00
CA ILE A 64 23.01 -30.53 -3.75
C ILE A 64 21.84 -29.91 -2.96
N ALA A 65 22.15 -29.19 -1.87
CA ALA A 65 21.13 -28.50 -1.07
C ALA A 65 20.32 -27.50 -1.91
N ARG A 66 20.97 -26.77 -2.81
CA ARG A 66 20.29 -25.83 -3.73
C ARG A 66 19.41 -26.55 -4.75
N ALA A 67 19.86 -27.68 -5.29
CA ALA A 67 19.05 -28.47 -6.22
C ALA A 67 17.78 -29.02 -5.54
N GLN A 68 17.94 -29.59 -4.34
CA GLN A 68 16.82 -30.10 -3.54
C GLN A 68 15.83 -28.98 -3.16
N ALA A 69 16.33 -27.80 -2.77
CA ALA A 69 15.46 -26.68 -2.42
C ALA A 69 14.63 -26.20 -3.61
N LYS A 70 15.21 -26.19 -4.82
CA LYS A 70 14.48 -25.84 -6.05
C LYS A 70 13.42 -26.87 -6.40
N GLU A 71 13.68 -28.16 -6.19
CA GLU A 71 12.70 -29.22 -6.41
C GLU A 71 11.53 -29.11 -5.43
N GLN A 72 11.83 -28.97 -4.13
CA GLN A 72 10.82 -28.74 -3.09
C GLN A 72 10.02 -27.45 -3.32
N PHE A 73 10.65 -26.39 -3.80
CA PHE A 73 9.95 -25.15 -4.13
C PHE A 73 8.99 -25.31 -5.32
N LYS A 74 9.35 -26.10 -6.33
CA LYS A 74 8.43 -26.46 -7.42
C LYS A 74 7.23 -27.24 -6.90
N ASP A 75 7.46 -28.18 -5.99
CA ASP A 75 6.40 -28.93 -5.33
C ASP A 75 5.50 -28.00 -4.50
N TRP A 76 6.07 -27.11 -3.71
CA TRP A 76 5.34 -26.10 -2.93
C TRP A 76 4.46 -25.20 -3.80
N THR A 77 4.91 -24.87 -5.01
CA THR A 77 4.16 -24.00 -5.94
C THR A 77 3.01 -24.73 -6.65
N ASN A 78 3.20 -26.00 -7.01
CA ASN A 78 2.31 -26.72 -7.92
C ASN A 78 1.37 -27.72 -7.23
N ASP A 79 1.69 -28.15 -6.01
CA ASP A 79 0.93 -29.19 -5.29
C ASP A 79 0.48 -28.68 -3.92
N ARG A 80 -0.85 -28.56 -3.74
CA ARG A 80 -1.46 -28.03 -2.51
C ARG A 80 -1.28 -28.95 -1.30
N ALA A 81 -1.17 -30.26 -1.50
CA ALA A 81 -0.91 -31.20 -0.41
C ALA A 81 0.53 -31.04 0.08
N LYS A 82 1.49 -31.09 -0.86
CA LYS A 82 2.91 -30.86 -0.55
C LYS A 82 3.19 -29.46 0.00
N GLN A 83 2.48 -28.44 -0.48
CA GLN A 83 2.57 -27.08 0.03
C GLN A 83 2.34 -27.06 1.54
N LYS A 84 1.25 -27.66 2.03
CA LYS A 84 0.94 -27.71 3.46
C LYS A 84 1.96 -28.51 4.26
N GLU A 85 2.44 -29.62 3.72
CA GLU A 85 3.46 -30.45 4.37
C GLU A 85 4.78 -29.68 4.53
N ILE A 86 5.22 -29.01 3.46
CA ILE A 86 6.41 -28.17 3.45
C ILE A 86 6.25 -26.99 4.42
N GLU A 87 5.13 -26.27 4.38
CA GLU A 87 4.88 -25.16 5.29
C GLU A 87 4.88 -25.62 6.75
N LYS A 88 4.25 -26.75 7.06
CA LYS A 88 4.26 -27.34 8.41
C LYS A 88 5.67 -27.70 8.86
N ASP A 89 6.47 -28.29 7.98
CA ASP A 89 7.85 -28.68 8.30
C ASP A 89 8.75 -27.45 8.50
N LEU A 90 8.65 -26.44 7.65
CA LEU A 90 9.39 -25.17 7.80
C LEU A 90 9.02 -24.45 9.10
N ASN A 91 7.77 -24.58 9.56
CA ASN A 91 7.28 -23.97 10.80
C ASN A 91 7.41 -24.87 12.04
N LYS A 92 8.01 -26.07 11.92
CA LYS A 92 8.12 -27.06 13.01
C LYS A 92 8.75 -26.50 14.30
N HIS A 93 9.63 -25.52 14.16
CA HIS A 93 10.35 -24.89 15.28
C HIS A 93 9.82 -23.49 15.64
N SER A 94 8.76 -23.02 14.98
CA SER A 94 8.13 -21.72 15.27
C SER A 94 6.84 -21.88 16.06
N GLN A 95 6.45 -20.81 16.76
CA GLN A 95 5.21 -20.76 17.53
C GLN A 95 3.99 -20.45 16.63
N GLY A 96 3.65 -21.36 15.73
CA GLY A 96 2.47 -21.24 14.86
C GLY A 96 2.69 -21.76 13.44
N GLU A 97 1.61 -21.90 12.67
CA GLU A 97 1.59 -22.57 11.36
C GLU A 97 2.27 -21.78 10.22
N ASP A 98 2.55 -20.48 10.40
CA ASP A 98 3.14 -19.62 9.34
C ASP A 98 4.22 -18.63 9.85
N GLN A 99 4.58 -18.69 11.14
CA GLN A 99 5.43 -17.67 11.78
C GLN A 99 6.86 -17.62 11.21
N ALA A 100 7.48 -18.76 10.92
CA ALA A 100 8.82 -18.80 10.36
C ALA A 100 8.86 -18.19 8.95
N ILE A 101 7.87 -18.54 8.12
CA ILE A 101 7.75 -18.03 6.76
C ILE A 101 7.44 -16.54 6.78
N LEU A 102 6.48 -16.11 7.61
CA LEU A 102 6.13 -14.70 7.78
C LEU A 102 7.33 -13.85 8.21
N ALA A 103 8.07 -14.29 9.23
CA ALA A 103 9.24 -13.58 9.72
C ALA A 103 10.35 -13.50 8.66
N ALA A 104 10.59 -14.59 7.93
CA ALA A 104 11.56 -14.62 6.84
C ALA A 104 11.15 -13.70 5.68
N SER A 105 9.87 -13.73 5.29
CA SER A 105 9.29 -12.88 4.24
C SER A 105 9.44 -11.40 4.61
N TYR A 106 9.04 -11.03 5.82
CA TYR A 106 9.15 -9.67 6.31
C TYR A 106 10.60 -9.20 6.38
N SER A 107 11.52 -10.04 6.85
CA SER A 107 12.95 -9.70 6.95
C SER A 107 13.57 -9.43 5.57
N GLU A 108 13.05 -10.05 4.51
CA GLU A 108 13.53 -9.86 3.14
C GLU A 108 13.14 -8.48 2.60
N ILE A 109 11.89 -8.06 2.81
CA ILE A 109 11.33 -6.85 2.17
C ILE A 109 11.07 -5.69 3.13
N HIS A 110 11.58 -5.73 4.37
CA HIS A 110 11.21 -4.76 5.40
C HIS A 110 11.41 -3.31 4.94
N LYS A 111 12.51 -3.00 4.26
CA LYS A 111 12.82 -1.63 3.81
C LYS A 111 11.87 -1.16 2.71
N GLU A 112 11.66 -2.01 1.71
CA GLU A 112 10.77 -1.78 0.57
C GLU A 112 9.33 -1.61 1.04
N LEU A 113 8.89 -2.50 1.95
CA LEU A 113 7.56 -2.47 2.54
C LEU A 113 7.33 -1.19 3.35
N GLU A 114 8.30 -0.77 4.17
CA GLU A 114 8.21 0.50 4.89
C GLU A 114 8.22 1.71 3.95
N SER A 115 8.99 1.67 2.87
CA SER A 115 8.97 2.72 1.85
C SER A 115 7.59 2.84 1.21
N VAL A 116 6.99 1.73 0.76
CA VAL A 116 5.65 1.74 0.13
C VAL A 116 4.59 2.20 1.13
N LYS A 117 4.64 1.74 2.39
CA LYS A 117 3.72 2.22 3.44
C LYS A 117 3.81 3.73 3.63
N LYS A 118 5.02 4.30 3.66
CA LYS A 118 5.22 5.76 3.74
C LYS A 118 4.63 6.47 2.53
N SER A 119 4.84 5.94 1.32
CA SER A 119 4.24 6.51 0.09
C SER A 119 2.71 6.48 0.13
N ILE A 120 2.09 5.39 0.61
CA ILE A 120 0.63 5.31 0.79
C ILE A 120 0.16 6.38 1.78
N ALA A 121 0.80 6.48 2.94
CA ALA A 121 0.45 7.47 3.96
C ALA A 121 0.58 8.90 3.43
N PHE A 122 1.62 9.18 2.65
CA PHE A 122 1.84 10.48 2.02
C PHE A 122 0.74 10.83 1.01
N ALA A 123 0.36 9.90 0.13
CA ALA A 123 -0.74 10.09 -0.82
C ALA A 123 -2.07 10.37 -0.08
N GLN A 124 -2.35 9.64 1.00
CA GLN A 124 -3.53 9.86 1.84
C GLN A 124 -3.52 11.24 2.51
N GLN A 125 -2.39 11.64 3.09
CA GLN A 125 -2.25 12.96 3.73
C GLN A 125 -2.48 14.09 2.74
N ARG A 126 -1.89 14.01 1.53
CA ARG A 126 -2.12 14.99 0.46
C ARG A 126 -3.58 15.03 0.04
N ARG A 127 -4.22 13.87 -0.08
CA ARG A 127 -5.65 13.78 -0.40
C ARG A 127 -6.51 14.51 0.64
N MET A 128 -6.27 14.24 1.92
CA MET A 128 -6.98 14.89 3.02
C MET A 128 -6.70 16.40 3.09
N ALA A 129 -5.48 16.83 2.76
CA ALA A 129 -5.15 18.26 2.70
C ALA A 129 -5.91 18.97 1.58
N LEU A 130 -5.96 18.40 0.37
CA LEU A 130 -6.70 18.97 -0.75
C LEU A 130 -8.21 19.07 -0.48
N LEU A 131 -8.79 18.04 0.12
CA LEU A 131 -10.22 18.05 0.48
C LEU A 131 -10.53 19.17 1.48
N ARG A 132 -9.70 19.34 2.51
CA ARG A 132 -9.82 20.43 3.49
C ARG A 132 -9.67 21.80 2.84
N GLU A 133 -8.75 21.95 1.89
CA GLU A 133 -8.57 23.21 1.17
C GLU A 133 -9.79 23.57 0.31
N VAL A 134 -10.37 22.58 -0.40
CA VAL A 134 -11.62 22.79 -1.15
C VAL A 134 -12.76 23.21 -0.23
N GLU A 135 -12.91 22.56 0.92
CA GLU A 135 -13.92 22.90 1.93
C GLU A 135 -13.72 24.34 2.45
N HIS A 136 -12.50 24.67 2.85
CA HIS A 136 -12.15 25.99 3.38
C HIS A 136 -12.43 27.12 2.38
N ARG A 137 -12.04 26.94 1.10
CA ARG A 137 -12.31 27.93 0.05
C ARG A 137 -13.80 28.14 -0.18
N ARG A 138 -14.60 27.08 -0.09
CA ARG A 138 -16.06 27.15 -0.24
C ARG A 138 -16.71 27.90 0.92
N GLU A 139 -16.31 27.60 2.16
CA GLU A 139 -16.78 28.30 3.35
C GLU A 139 -16.41 29.79 3.32
N PHE A 140 -15.16 30.11 2.95
CA PHE A 140 -14.73 31.50 2.78
C PHE A 140 -15.58 32.21 1.73
N GLY A 141 -15.79 31.59 0.57
CA GLY A 141 -16.61 32.15 -0.50
C GLY A 141 -18.09 32.38 -0.10
N GLN A 142 -18.64 31.57 0.81
CA GLN A 142 -19.97 31.80 1.38
C GLN A 142 -19.97 32.98 2.36
N ARG A 143 -19.01 33.03 3.29
CA ARG A 143 -18.88 34.13 4.26
C ARG A 143 -18.66 35.48 3.59
N ALA A 144 -17.80 35.53 2.58
CA ALA A 144 -17.51 36.76 1.83
C ALA A 144 -18.74 37.29 1.09
N ARG A 145 -19.54 36.41 0.46
CA ARG A 145 -20.80 36.81 -0.18
C ARG A 145 -21.78 37.38 0.82
N LYS A 146 -22.01 36.68 1.93
CA LYS A 146 -22.91 37.13 2.99
C LYS A 146 -22.52 38.53 3.51
N ALA A 147 -21.23 38.73 3.81
CA ALA A 147 -20.74 40.03 4.28
C ALA A 147 -20.88 41.14 3.20
N SER A 148 -20.66 40.81 1.93
CA SER A 148 -20.86 41.74 0.82
C SER A 148 -22.33 42.13 0.65
N ASP A 149 -23.25 41.16 0.71
CA ASP A 149 -24.69 41.39 0.58
C ASP A 149 -25.21 42.26 1.74
N GLU A 150 -24.75 42.01 2.97
CA GLU A 150 -25.05 42.84 4.15
C GLU A 150 -24.54 44.27 3.97
N ALA A 151 -23.31 44.45 3.47
CA ALA A 151 -22.73 45.78 3.23
C ALA A 151 -23.51 46.56 2.16
N VAL A 152 -23.92 45.92 1.06
CA VAL A 152 -24.72 46.55 0.00
C VAL A 152 -26.10 46.97 0.54
N ALA A 153 -26.75 46.13 1.35
CA ALA A 153 -28.05 46.42 1.94
C ALA A 153 -28.02 47.61 2.94
N MET A 154 -26.87 47.90 3.55
CA MET A 154 -26.71 49.03 4.47
C MET A 154 -26.47 50.38 3.77
N ILE A 155 -26.24 50.42 2.45
CA ILE A 155 -26.05 51.67 1.72
C ILE A 155 -27.44 52.29 1.45
N PRO A 156 -27.77 53.47 2.01
CA PRO A 156 -29.06 54.10 1.76
C PRO A 156 -29.16 54.48 0.27
N THR A 157 -30.15 53.95 -0.42
CA THR A 157 -30.52 54.39 -1.77
C THR A 157 -30.98 55.84 -1.68
N LYS A 158 -30.15 56.78 -2.13
CA LYS A 158 -30.58 58.18 -2.31
C LYS A 158 -31.71 58.18 -3.35
N SER A 159 -32.94 58.36 -2.90
CA SER A 159 -34.07 58.71 -3.76
C SER A 159 -33.88 60.12 -4.33
N PRO A 160 -34.19 60.34 -5.63
CA PRO A 160 -34.12 61.66 -6.27
C PRO A 160 -35.16 62.63 -5.73
#